data_AF-A0A820PS67-F1
#
_entry.id   AF-A0A820PS67-F1
#
_cell.length_a   1.000
_cell.length_b   1.000
_cell.length_c   1.000
_cell.angle_alpha   90.00
_cell.angle_beta   90.00
_cell.angle_gamma   90.00
#
_symmetry.space_group_name_H-M   'P 1'
#
loop_
_entity.id
_entity.type
_entity.pdbx_description
1 polymer ?
#
loop_
_entity_poly.entity_id
_entity_poly.type
_entity_poly.pdbx_seq_one_letter_code
_entity_poly.pdbx_strand_id
1 'polypeptide(L)'
;MHRVENRTSALWSVSYLSDTTRESKAAGTISDNEIDEILTEAKERTKVYGEPMPTLFKETLRSSVAVFNAKDMTPFRNHGSVIFIGDAQHAMSPFAGNGANMAIMDGYQLADQLVHAKDLTTAIQSYD
;
A
#
# COMPACT_ATOMS: atom_id res chain seq x y z
N MET A 1 -1.52 3.16 -19.70
CA MET A 1 -2.42 2.08 -19.25
C MET A 1 -2.01 0.80 -19.98
N HIS A 2 -1.10 0.01 -19.40
CA HIS A 2 -0.72 -1.27 -19.98
C HIS A 2 -1.91 -2.22 -19.82
N ARG A 3 -2.50 -2.61 -20.95
CA ARG A 3 -3.57 -3.60 -21.03
C ARG A 3 -2.98 -4.94 -20.57
N VAL A 4 -3.37 -5.43 -19.40
CA VAL A 4 -3.05 -6.78 -18.96
C VAL A 4 -3.95 -7.73 -19.75
N GLU A 5 -3.52 -8.09 -20.95
CA GLU A 5 -4.20 -9.07 -21.81
C GLU A 5 -3.80 -10.52 -21.50
N ASN A 6 -2.90 -10.75 -20.54
CA ASN A 6 -2.50 -12.11 -20.17
C ASN A 6 -3.34 -12.61 -18.98
N ARG A 7 -4.30 -13.51 -19.24
CA ARG A 7 -5.20 -14.11 -18.25
C ARG A 7 -4.51 -15.10 -17.28
N THR A 8 -3.18 -15.14 -17.25
CA THR A 8 -2.40 -16.16 -16.51
C THR A 8 -1.50 -15.59 -15.43
N SER A 9 -1.53 -14.28 -15.17
CA SER A 9 -0.74 -13.66 -14.10
C SER A 9 -1.63 -13.22 -12.95
N ALA A 10 -1.19 -13.46 -11.71
CA ALA A 10 -1.86 -12.99 -10.51
C ALA A 10 -0.87 -12.22 -9.62
N LEU A 11 -1.34 -11.10 -9.06
CA LEU A 11 -0.72 -10.48 -7.90
C LEU A 11 -1.46 -10.98 -6.65
N TRP A 12 -0.70 -11.43 -5.66
CA TRP A 12 -1.25 -11.92 -4.40
C TRP A 12 -0.36 -11.48 -3.24
N SER A 13 -0.93 -11.44 -2.05
CA SER A 13 -0.22 -11.09 -0.83
C SER A 13 -0.83 -11.83 0.36
N VAL A 14 0.00 -12.17 1.34
CA VAL A 14 -0.45 -12.64 2.66
C VAL A 14 -0.11 -11.56 3.66
N SER A 15 -1.11 -11.12 4.41
CA SER A 15 -0.95 -10.06 5.40
C SER A 15 -1.60 -10.49 6.70
N TYR A 16 -0.98 -10.13 7.81
CA TYR A 16 -1.40 -10.48 9.15
C TYR A 16 -0.91 -9.40 10.12
N LEU A 17 -1.64 -9.23 11.23
CA LEU A 17 -1.21 -8.33 12.29
C LEU A 17 0.02 -8.90 13.00
N SER A 18 0.96 -8.02 13.34
CA SER A 18 2.19 -8.35 14.05
C SER A 18 2.53 -7.20 15.00
N ASP A 19 2.97 -7.53 16.21
CA ASP A 19 3.42 -6.54 17.21
C ASP A 19 4.83 -6.02 16.91
N THR A 20 5.58 -6.73 16.06
CA THR A 20 6.93 -6.35 15.63
C THR A 20 6.98 -6.11 14.12
N THR A 21 7.81 -5.15 13.72
CA THR A 21 8.09 -4.90 12.32
C THR A 21 9.12 -5.90 11.81
N ARG A 22 8.99 -6.30 10.54
CA ARG A 22 10.04 -7.02 9.82
C ARG A 22 10.93 -6.04 9.08
N GLU A 23 12.15 -6.41 8.76
CA GLU A 23 12.93 -5.65 7.78
C GLU A 23 12.18 -5.62 6.44
N SER A 24 11.90 -4.42 5.90
CA SER A 24 11.29 -4.28 4.58
C SER A 24 12.32 -4.59 3.50
N LYS A 25 11.97 -5.44 2.55
CA LYS A 25 12.84 -5.85 1.44
C LYS A 25 12.09 -5.79 0.12
N ALA A 26 12.72 -5.14 -0.85
CA ALA A 26 12.16 -4.98 -2.18
C ALA A 26 12.28 -6.28 -3.00
N ALA A 27 11.44 -6.40 -4.01
CA ALA A 27 11.54 -7.47 -4.99
C ALA A 27 12.95 -7.49 -5.63
N GLY A 28 13.53 -8.68 -5.73
CA GLY A 28 14.86 -8.89 -6.31
C GLY A 28 16.04 -8.64 -5.36
N THR A 29 15.81 -8.24 -4.11
CA THR A 29 16.89 -8.02 -3.11
C THR A 29 16.95 -9.11 -2.04
N ILE A 30 16.06 -10.09 -2.08
CA ILE A 30 15.93 -11.15 -1.07
C ILE A 30 16.67 -12.40 -1.53
N SER A 31 17.46 -13.01 -0.64
CA SER A 31 18.17 -14.26 -0.94
C SER A 31 17.23 -15.45 -1.10
N ASP A 32 17.64 -16.48 -1.83
CA ASP A 32 16.79 -17.66 -2.04
C ASP A 32 16.41 -18.36 -0.73
N ASN A 33 17.34 -18.55 0.21
CA ASN A 33 17.01 -19.18 1.50
C ASN A 33 15.94 -18.39 2.26
N GLU A 34 16.03 -17.07 2.25
CA GLU A 34 15.06 -16.22 2.94
C GLU A 34 13.69 -16.21 2.23
N ILE A 35 13.66 -16.28 0.90
CA ILE A 35 12.41 -16.47 0.14
C ILE A 35 11.74 -17.79 0.54
N ASP A 36 12.50 -18.88 0.72
CA ASP A 36 11.92 -20.16 1.15
C ASP A 36 11.30 -20.08 2.54
N GLU A 37 11.95 -19.37 3.47
CA GLU A 37 11.39 -19.10 4.80
C GLU A 37 10.09 -18.28 4.73
N ILE A 38 10.07 -17.20 3.93
CA ILE A 38 8.89 -16.35 3.73
C ILE A 38 7.73 -17.16 3.12
N LEU A 39 7.99 -17.95 2.08
CA LEU A 39 6.96 -18.75 1.43
C LEU A 39 6.48 -19.90 2.32
N THR A 40 7.35 -20.48 3.14
CA THR A 40 6.96 -21.50 4.13
C THR A 40 6.04 -20.92 5.20
N GLU A 41 6.39 -19.76 5.74
CA GLU A 41 5.54 -19.04 6.70
C GLU A 41 4.18 -18.70 6.08
N ALA A 42 4.17 -18.13 4.87
CA ALA A 42 2.94 -17.76 4.17
C ALA A 42 2.06 -19.00 3.88
N LYS A 43 2.64 -20.13 3.48
CA LYS A 43 1.92 -21.41 3.31
C LYS A 43 1.29 -21.88 4.61
N GLU A 44 2.02 -21.85 5.72
CA GLU A 44 1.50 -22.30 7.02
C GLU A 44 0.32 -21.43 7.47
N ARG A 45 0.42 -20.11 7.30
CA ARG A 45 -0.66 -19.16 7.65
C ARG A 45 -1.91 -19.32 6.77
N THR A 46 -1.74 -19.85 5.56
CA THR A 46 -2.81 -20.01 4.57
C THR A 46 -3.22 -21.45 4.34
N LYS A 47 -2.74 -22.40 5.15
CA LYS A 47 -2.96 -23.85 4.97
C LYS A 47 -4.43 -24.29 4.95
N VAL A 48 -5.33 -23.46 5.49
CA VAL A 48 -6.78 -23.69 5.50
C VAL A 48 -7.43 -23.44 4.14
N TYR A 49 -6.75 -22.73 3.24
CA TYR A 49 -7.26 -22.39 1.91
C TYR A 49 -6.82 -23.44 0.89
N GLY A 50 -7.78 -23.89 0.07
CA GLY A 50 -7.51 -24.73 -1.10
C GLY A 50 -7.02 -23.90 -2.30
N GLU A 51 -7.29 -24.38 -3.51
CA GLU A 51 -7.00 -23.61 -4.73
C GLU A 51 -7.65 -22.21 -4.71
N PRO A 52 -6.97 -21.16 -5.22
CA PRO A 52 -5.72 -21.21 -5.98
C PRO A 52 -4.43 -21.13 -5.14
N MET A 53 -4.49 -21.17 -3.80
CA MET A 53 -3.31 -20.86 -2.97
C MET A 53 -2.10 -21.78 -3.22
N PRO A 54 -2.22 -23.13 -3.25
CA PRO A 54 -1.09 -24.00 -3.56
C PRO A 54 -0.48 -23.69 -4.94
N THR A 55 -1.31 -23.41 -5.95
CA THR A 55 -0.87 -23.00 -7.28
C THR A 55 -0.10 -21.68 -7.25
N LEU A 56 -0.61 -20.67 -6.53
CA LEU A 56 0.07 -19.38 -6.39
C LEU A 56 1.46 -19.54 -5.78
N PHE A 57 1.60 -20.33 -4.71
CA PHE A 57 2.92 -20.58 -4.12
C PHE A 57 3.88 -21.31 -5.06
N LYS A 58 3.37 -22.28 -5.82
CA LYS A 58 4.18 -23.07 -6.76
C LYS A 58 4.68 -22.21 -7.93
N GLU A 59 3.84 -21.33 -8.46
CA GLU A 59 4.12 -20.54 -9.65
C GLU A 59 4.68 -19.13 -9.33
N THR A 60 4.91 -18.81 -8.05
CA THR A 60 5.45 -17.50 -7.64
C THR A 60 6.87 -17.33 -8.15
N LEU A 61 7.07 -16.23 -8.89
CA LEU A 61 8.39 -15.80 -9.31
C LEU A 61 9.18 -15.33 -8.09
N ARG A 62 10.29 -16.00 -7.79
CA ARG A 62 11.11 -15.69 -6.62
C ARG A 62 11.57 -14.23 -6.61
N SER A 63 11.93 -13.71 -7.78
CA SER A 63 12.36 -12.32 -7.95
C SER A 63 11.26 -11.28 -7.71
N SER A 64 9.98 -11.67 -7.63
CA SER A 64 8.86 -10.75 -7.35
C SER A 64 8.46 -10.71 -5.88
N VAL A 65 9.06 -11.54 -5.02
CA VAL A 65 8.74 -11.55 -3.58
C VAL A 65 9.26 -10.28 -2.93
N ALA A 66 8.37 -9.58 -2.23
CA ALA A 66 8.71 -8.39 -1.45
C ALA A 66 8.08 -8.52 -0.06
N VAL A 67 8.72 -7.87 0.92
CA VAL A 67 8.19 -7.75 2.28
C VAL A 67 8.17 -6.29 2.67
N PHE A 68 7.05 -5.83 3.19
CA PHE A 68 6.92 -4.49 3.73
C PHE A 68 5.94 -4.52 4.90
N ASN A 69 6.15 -3.60 5.83
CA ASN A 69 5.20 -3.37 6.92
C ASN A 69 4.14 -2.38 6.45
N ALA A 70 2.89 -2.64 6.81
CA ALA A 70 1.80 -1.70 6.67
C ALA A 70 1.34 -1.24 8.05
N LYS A 71 1.12 0.06 8.22
CA LYS A 71 0.62 0.63 9.47
C LYS A 71 -0.33 1.77 9.14
N ASP A 72 -1.52 1.73 9.75
CA ASP A 72 -2.43 2.86 9.71
C ASP A 72 -1.88 3.99 10.59
N MET A 73 -1.93 5.20 10.06
CA MET A 73 -1.62 6.42 10.78
C MET A 73 -2.92 7.17 11.06
N THR A 74 -3.07 7.65 12.29
CA THR A 74 -4.16 8.57 12.62
C THR A 74 -3.95 9.88 11.84
N PRO A 75 -4.94 10.35 11.08
CA PRO A 75 -4.92 11.65 10.43
C PRO A 75 -4.51 12.78 11.38
N PHE A 76 -3.69 13.71 10.90
CA PHE A 76 -3.35 14.92 11.64
C PHE A 76 -3.68 16.17 10.81
N ARG A 77 -3.89 17.29 11.52
CA ARG A 77 -4.23 18.57 10.90
C ARG A 77 -2.99 19.22 10.29
N ASN A 78 -3.19 19.97 9.22
CA ASN A 78 -2.11 20.73 8.63
C ASN A 78 -1.72 21.91 9.53
N HIS A 79 -0.51 22.44 9.33
CA HIS A 79 0.07 23.44 10.23
C HIS A 79 0.55 24.66 9.46
N GLY A 80 -0.16 25.78 9.65
CA GLY A 80 0.16 27.05 8.99
C GLY A 80 0.04 26.91 7.47
N SER A 81 1.14 27.16 6.75
CA SER A 81 1.18 27.09 5.29
C SER A 81 1.69 25.76 4.73
N VAL A 82 1.85 24.73 5.58
CA VAL A 82 2.33 23.41 5.17
C VAL A 82 1.16 22.43 5.18
N ILE A 83 0.81 21.94 3.98
CA ILE A 83 -0.28 20.99 3.74
C ILE A 83 0.31 19.63 3.38
N PHE A 84 -0.08 18.60 4.13
CA PHE A 84 0.19 17.20 3.85
C PHE A 84 -1.00 16.63 3.10
N ILE A 85 -0.75 15.76 2.12
CA ILE A 85 -1.76 15.07 1.32
C ILE A 85 -1.34 13.60 1.11
N GLY A 86 -2.30 12.73 0.81
CA GLY A 86 -2.05 11.31 0.57
C GLY A 86 -1.42 10.60 1.77
N ASP A 87 -0.49 9.69 1.52
CA ASP A 87 0.16 8.90 2.59
C ASP A 87 0.92 9.76 3.61
N ALA A 88 1.29 11.01 3.25
CA ALA A 88 1.93 11.92 4.19
C ALA A 88 0.97 12.42 5.29
N GLN A 89 -0.34 12.44 5.04
CA GLN A 89 -1.37 12.85 5.99
C GLN A 89 -2.16 11.66 6.56
N HIS A 90 -2.36 10.63 5.74
CA HIS A 90 -3.29 9.53 6.01
C HIS A 90 -2.72 8.19 5.57
N ALA A 91 -1.46 7.86 5.93
CA ALA A 91 -0.88 6.56 5.62
C ALA A 91 -1.82 5.44 6.07
N MET A 92 -2.28 4.66 5.10
CA MET A 92 -3.21 3.55 5.32
C MET A 92 -2.55 2.25 4.94
N SER A 93 -2.90 1.21 5.68
CA SER A 93 -2.66 -0.14 5.27
C SER A 93 -3.35 -0.40 3.92
N PRO A 94 -2.70 -1.13 2.99
CA PRO A 94 -3.19 -1.28 1.62
C PRO A 94 -4.45 -2.15 1.51
N PHE A 95 -5.01 -2.60 2.64
CA PHE A 95 -6.12 -3.56 2.70
C PHE A 95 -7.42 -3.03 2.08
N ALA A 96 -7.65 -1.72 2.12
CA ALA A 96 -8.82 -1.11 1.50
C ALA A 96 -8.61 -0.78 0.01
N GLY A 97 -7.38 -0.84 -0.51
CA GLY A 97 -7.05 -0.49 -1.89
C GLY A 97 -7.33 0.97 -2.28
N ASN A 98 -7.64 1.84 -1.31
CA ASN A 98 -8.15 3.18 -1.57
C ASN A 98 -7.09 4.29 -1.42
N GLY A 99 -5.88 3.98 -0.94
CA GLY A 99 -4.84 4.99 -0.66
C GLY A 99 -4.54 5.91 -1.85
N ALA A 100 -4.35 5.32 -3.04
CA ALA A 100 -4.11 6.08 -4.26
C ALA A 100 -5.30 6.97 -4.66
N ASN A 101 -6.53 6.46 -4.55
CA ASN A 101 -7.74 7.24 -4.87
C ASN A 101 -7.92 8.41 -3.91
N MET A 102 -7.63 8.21 -2.62
CA MET A 102 -7.67 9.29 -1.64
C MET A 102 -6.60 10.34 -1.92
N ALA A 103 -5.35 9.94 -2.18
CA ALA A 103 -4.29 10.89 -2.51
C ALA A 103 -4.63 11.75 -3.75
N ILE A 104 -5.31 11.16 -4.74
CA ILE A 104 -5.81 11.90 -5.91
C ILE A 104 -6.93 12.88 -5.49
N MET A 105 -7.86 12.44 -4.64
CA MET A 105 -8.94 13.28 -4.13
C MET A 105 -8.40 14.46 -3.33
N ASP A 106 -7.43 14.22 -2.45
CA ASP A 106 -6.73 15.25 -1.68
C ASP A 106 -6.13 16.32 -2.61
N GLY A 107 -5.43 15.88 -3.66
CA GLY A 107 -4.86 16.78 -4.67
C GLY A 107 -5.92 17.58 -5.42
N TYR A 108 -7.04 16.95 -5.79
CA TYR A 108 -8.16 17.64 -6.44
C TYR A 108 -8.80 18.70 -5.53
N GLN A 109 -9.11 18.33 -4.28
CA GLN A 109 -9.72 19.23 -3.31
C GLN A 109 -8.81 20.40 -2.97
N LEU A 110 -7.52 20.15 -2.77
CA LEU A 110 -6.54 21.20 -2.52
C LEU A 110 -6.45 22.18 -3.70
N ALA A 111 -6.37 21.66 -4.93
CA ALA A 111 -6.33 22.49 -6.13
C ALA A 111 -7.62 23.33 -6.28
N ASP A 112 -8.78 22.75 -6.01
CA ASP A 112 -10.06 23.44 -6.06
C ASP A 112 -10.13 24.61 -5.06
N GLN A 113 -9.69 24.40 -3.81
CA GLN A 113 -9.64 25.45 -2.81
C GLN A 113 -8.64 26.56 -3.18
N LEU A 114 -7.47 26.21 -3.72
CA LEU A 114 -6.45 27.19 -4.12
C LEU A 114 -6.89 28.08 -5.29
N VAL A 115 -7.72 27.57 -6.20
CA VAL A 115 -8.21 28.33 -7.36
C VAL A 115 -9.36 29.26 -7.00
N HIS A 116 -10.26 28.82 -6.12
CA HIS A 116 -11.53 29.54 -5.87
C HIS A 116 -11.55 30.38 -4.59
N ALA A 117 -10.63 30.14 -3.64
CA ALA A 117 -10.57 30.93 -2.43
C ALA A 117 -10.10 32.37 -2.68
N LYS A 118 -10.57 33.29 -1.83
CA LYS A 118 -10.19 34.70 -1.88
C LYS A 118 -8.72 34.94 -1.56
N ASP A 119 -8.16 34.12 -0.67
CA ASP A 119 -6.78 34.18 -0.21
C ASP A 119 -6.30 32.80 0.26
N LEU A 120 -4.97 32.66 0.40
CA LEU A 120 -4.32 31.40 0.76
C LEU A 120 -4.78 30.87 2.13
N THR A 121 -5.02 31.75 3.10
CA THR A 121 -5.47 31.37 4.44
C THR A 121 -6.84 30.68 4.37
N THR A 122 -7.76 31.26 3.61
CA THR A 122 -9.10 30.70 3.40
C THR A 122 -9.04 29.37 2.65
N ALA A 123 -8.16 29.25 1.65
CA ALA A 123 -7.97 28.01 0.90
C ALA A 123 -7.53 26.86 1.81
N ILE A 124 -6.52 27.12 2.65
CA ILE A 124 -5.97 26.12 3.58
C ILE A 124 -7.01 25.70 4.61
N GLN A 125 -7.71 26.66 5.22
CA GLN A 125 -8.74 26.36 6.22
C GLN A 125 -9.93 25.58 5.67
N SER A 126 -10.21 25.68 4.37
CA SER A 126 -11.34 25.01 3.73
C SER A 126 -10.98 23.62 3.21
N TYR A 127 -9.69 23.32 3.06
CA TYR A 127 -9.18 22.00 2.69
C TYR A 127 -9.08 21.05 3.91
N ASP A 128 -8.63 21.58 5.05
CA ASP A 128 -8.45 20.85 6.33
C ASP A 128 -9.75 20.37 7.00
#